data_AF-A0A529LGD5-F1
#
_entry.id   AF-A0A529LGD5-F1
#
_cell.length_a   1.000
_cell.length_b   1.000
_cell.length_c   1.000
_cell.angle_alpha   90.00
_cell.angle_beta   90.00
_cell.angle_gamma   90.00
#
_symmetry.space_group_name_H-M   'P 1'
#
loop_
_entity.id
_entity.type
_entity.pdbx_description
1 polymer ?
#
loop_
_entity_poly.entity_id
_entity_poly.type
_entity_poly.pdbx_seq_one_letter_code
_entity_poly.pdbx_strand_id
1 'polypeptide(L)' 'MDYDMLVIGSGPSGRRAAVQSAKLGKSVLVVDRGRRLGGVSVHTGTIPSKTLRETVLNLSGWRERG' A
#
# COMPACT_ATOMS: atom_id res chain seq x y z
N MET A 1 15.46 6.52 -23.06
CA MET A 1 14.77 6.89 -21.81
C MET A 1 15.68 6.48 -20.68
N ASP A 2 16.23 7.44 -19.94
CA ASP A 2 17.06 7.18 -18.77
C ASP A 2 16.26 7.39 -17.49
N TYR A 3 16.40 6.45 -16.56
CA TYR A 3 15.81 6.50 -15.23
C TYR A 3 16.93 6.63 -14.20
N ASP A 4 16.82 7.62 -13.32
CA ASP A 4 17.72 7.78 -12.18
C ASP A 4 17.50 6.71 -11.10
N MET A 5 16.31 6.11 -11.05
CA MET A 5 15.95 5.14 -10.01
C MET A 5 14.97 4.08 -10.51
N LEU A 6 15.22 2.82 -10.12
CA LEU A 6 14.30 1.71 -10.29
C LEU A 6 13.76 1.26 -8.92
N VAL A 7 12.44 1.18 -8.80
CA VAL A 7 11.75 0.65 -7.62
C VAL A 7 11.05 -0.65 -7.99
N ILE A 8 11.39 -1.74 -7.30
CA ILE A 8 10.76 -3.04 -7.50
C ILE A 8 9.76 -3.26 -6.35
N GLY A 9 8.47 -3.25 -6.70
CA GLY A 9 7.33 -3.38 -5.80
C GLY A 9 6.68 -2.04 -5.47
N SER A 10 5.36 -1.95 -5.68
CA SER A 10 4.53 -0.77 -5.40
C SER A 10 3.89 -0.77 -4.00
N GLY A 11 4.45 -1.58 -3.10
CA GLY A 11 4.07 -1.61 -1.69
C GLY A 11 4.32 -0.27 -0.99
N PRO A 12 3.98 -0.16 0.31
CA PRO A 12 4.07 1.10 1.04
C PRO A 12 5.46 1.75 1.01
N SER A 13 6.52 0.93 1.16
CA SER A 13 7.91 1.37 1.10
C SER A 13 8.31 1.81 -0.32
N GLY A 14 8.04 0.98 -1.34
CA GLY A 14 8.37 1.29 -2.73
C GLY A 14 7.67 2.54 -3.25
N ARG A 15 6.38 2.71 -2.94
CA ARG A 15 5.65 3.94 -3.25
C ARG A 15 6.29 5.16 -2.59
N ARG A 16 6.69 5.05 -1.32
CA ARG A 16 7.29 6.15 -0.58
C ARG A 16 8.66 6.51 -1.16
N ALA A 17 9.49 5.53 -1.47
CA ALA A 17 10.76 5.71 -2.16
C ALA A 17 10.58 6.41 -3.52
N ALA A 18 9.65 5.93 -4.35
CA ALA A 18 9.38 6.52 -5.66
C ALA A 18 8.92 7.98 -5.57
N VAL A 19 8.01 8.28 -4.65
CA VAL A 19 7.50 9.64 -4.45
C VAL A 19 8.59 10.59 -3.94
N GLN A 20 9.43 10.13 -3.00
CA GLN A 20 10.53 10.97 -2.50
C GLN A 20 11.56 11.27 -3.59
N SER A 21 11.96 10.27 -4.37
CA SER A 21 12.90 10.48 -5.47
C SER A 21 12.33 11.37 -6.57
N ALA A 22 11.04 11.22 -6.91
CA ALA A 22 10.37 12.12 -7.84
C ALA A 22 10.33 13.58 -7.32
N LYS A 23 10.13 13.78 -6.02
CA LYS A 23 10.20 15.13 -5.39
C LYS A 23 11.59 15.75 -5.46
N LEU A 24 12.64 14.93 -5.52
CA LEU A 24 14.03 15.36 -5.71
C LEU A 24 14.37 15.58 -7.19
N GLY A 25 13.37 15.55 -8.10
CA GLY A 25 13.55 15.78 -9.53
C GLY A 25 14.12 14.58 -10.30
N LYS A 26 14.15 13.39 -9.69
CA LYS A 26 14.68 12.17 -10.31
C LYS A 26 13.62 11.48 -11.16
N SER A 27 14.00 10.94 -12.32
CA SER A 27 13.14 10.06 -13.10
C SER A 27 13.11 8.66 -12.47
N VAL A 28 11.92 8.21 -12.05
CA VAL A 28 11.75 6.94 -11.33
C VAL A 28 10.90 5.97 -12.13
N LEU A 29 11.39 4.75 -12.32
CA LEU A 29 10.63 3.63 -12.85
C LEU A 29 10.16 2.74 -11.69
N VAL A 30 8.85 2.48 -11.60
CA VAL A 30 8.28 1.54 -10.61
C VAL A 30 7.77 0.32 -11.34
N VAL A 31 8.23 -0.87 -10.93
CA VAL A 31 7.83 -2.15 -11.48
C VAL A 31 7.13 -2.96 -10.41
N ASP A 32 5.91 -3.41 -10.66
CA ASP A 32 5.19 -4.34 -9.81
C ASP A 32 4.73 -5.55 -10.62
N ARG A 33 4.73 -6.73 -10.00
CA ARG A 33 4.23 -7.96 -10.60
C ARG A 33 2.70 -8.00 -10.63
N GLY A 34 2.04 -7.36 -9.66
CA GLY A 34 0.59 -7.34 -9.54
C GLY A 34 -0.07 -6.45 -10.59
N ARG A 35 -1.25 -6.85 -11.08
CA ARG A 35 -2.07 -6.00 -11.98
C ARG A 35 -2.55 -4.70 -11.33
N ARG A 36 -2.51 -4.62 -9.99
CA ARG A 36 -2.95 -3.46 -9.21
C ARG A 36 -1.82 -2.96 -8.31
N LEU A 37 -1.63 -1.64 -8.29
CA LEU A 37 -0.62 -0.98 -7.46
C LEU A 37 -1.03 -0.97 -5.98
N GLY A 38 -0.06 -0.94 -5.06
CA GLY A 38 -0.27 -0.87 -3.61
C GLY A 38 0.27 -2.07 -2.81
N GLY A 39 0.70 -3.12 -3.51
CA GLY A 39 1.26 -4.32 -2.89
C GLY A 39 0.31 -5.00 -1.89
N VAL A 40 0.89 -5.83 -1.01
CA VAL A 40 0.14 -6.63 -0.03
C VAL A 40 -0.68 -5.76 0.92
N SER A 41 -0.14 -4.64 1.40
CA SER A 41 -0.80 -3.77 2.37
C SER A 41 -2.22 -3.32 1.95
N VAL A 42 -2.40 -3.04 0.64
CA VAL A 42 -3.67 -2.56 0.08
C VAL A 42 -4.59 -3.71 -0.32
N HIS A 43 -4.07 -4.77 -0.94
CA HIS A 43 -4.92 -5.78 -1.58
C HIS A 43 -5.18 -7.02 -0.74
N THR A 44 -4.22 -7.47 0.06
CA THR A 44 -4.28 -8.79 0.72
C THR A 44 -3.88 -8.79 2.18
N GLY A 45 -3.49 -7.64 2.73
CA GLY A 45 -2.90 -7.54 4.05
C GLY A 45 -3.65 -6.58 4.96
N THR A 46 -2.96 -5.53 5.37
CA THR A 46 -3.34 -4.66 6.48
C THR A 46 -4.70 -4.00 6.30
N ILE A 47 -4.98 -3.41 5.14
CA ILE A 47 -6.23 -2.66 4.94
C ILE A 47 -7.46 -3.59 5.00
N PRO A 48 -7.55 -4.67 4.18
CA PRO A 48 -8.69 -5.58 4.24
C PRO A 48 -8.88 -6.22 5.62
N SER A 49 -7.78 -6.61 6.28
CA SER A 49 -7.83 -7.26 7.59
C SER A 49 -8.39 -6.33 8.68
N LYS A 50 -8.02 -5.04 8.64
CA LYS A 50 -8.52 -4.05 9.60
C LYS A 50 -9.97 -3.68 9.32
N THR A 51 -10.36 -3.55 8.05
CA THR A 51 -11.77 -3.32 7.69
C THR A 51 -12.64 -4.47 8.17
N LEU A 52 -12.25 -5.72 7.90
CA LEU A 52 -13.01 -6.89 8.32
C LEU A 52 -13.13 -6.98 9.85
N ARG A 53 -12.03 -6.76 10.57
CA ARG A 53 -12.04 -6.74 12.04
C ARG A 53 -13.01 -5.69 12.57
N GLU A 54 -13.01 -4.48 12.01
CA GLU A 54 -13.91 -3.41 12.45
C GLU A 54 -15.37 -3.75 12.16
N THR A 55 -15.66 -4.33 10.99
CA THR A 55 -17.01 -4.82 10.65
C THR A 55 -17.49 -5.87 11.66
N VAL A 56 -16.64 -6.83 12.04
CA VAL A 56 -16.99 -7.85 13.05
C VAL A 56 -17.25 -7.22 14.42
N LEU A 57 -16.43 -6.25 14.85
CA LEU A 57 -16.64 -5.56 16.12
C LEU A 57 -17.96 -4.79 16.16
N ASN A 58 -18.32 -4.16 15.04
CA ASN A 58 -19.58 -3.45 14.90
C ASN A 58 -20.78 -4.41 14.90
N LEU A 59 -20.74 -5.45 14.06
CA LEU A 59 -21.86 -6.39 13.91
C LEU A 59 -22.11 -7.25 15.15
N SER A 60 -21.05 -7.64 15.87
CA SER A 60 -21.18 -8.48 17.07
C SER A 60 -21.65 -7.72 18.31
N GLY A 61 -21.94 -6.41 18.20
CA GLY A 61 -22.29 -5.55 19.33
C GLY A 61 -21.18 -5.47 20.38
N TRP A 62 -19.93 -5.73 20.00
CA TRP A 62 -18.83 -5.89 20.96
C TRP A 62 -18.55 -4.61 21.75
N ARG A 63 -18.82 -3.44 21.15
CA ARG A 63 -18.71 -2.14 21.81
C ARG A 63 -19.89 -1.80 22.72
N GLU A 64 -21.02 -2.47 22.58
CA GLU A 64 -22.25 -2.23 23.37
C GLU A 64 -22.37 -3.17 24.58
N ARG A 65 -21.45 -4.13 24.72
CA ARG A 65 -21.36 -5.06 25.86
C ARG A 65 -20.65 -4.49 27.09
N GLY A 66 -20.39 -3.19 27.12
CA GLY A 66 -19.77 -2.47 28.23
C GLY A 66 -20.80 -1.75 29.09
#